data_AF-A0AAV3GTQ8-F1
#
_entry.id   AF-A0AAV3GTQ8-F1
#
_cell.length_a   1.000
_cell.length_b   1.000
_cell.length_c   1.000
_cell.angle_alpha   90.00
_cell.angle_beta   90.00
_cell.angle_gamma   90.00
#
_symmetry.space_group_name_H-M   'P 1'
#
loop_
_entity.id
_entity.type
_entity.pdbx_description
1 polymer ?
#
loop_
_entity_poly.entity_id
_entity_poly.type
_entity_poly.pdbx_seq_one_letter_code
_entity_poly.pdbx_strand_id
1 'polypeptide(L)'
;MIVGITGLIGVLTGAVVVYIGMILQMRHLENKEQRRRELELKVKEIETLNQLNKKINEILQKRTTLMEEYVSFDAFDDCYITIDDFAYLQSFSAQNSFYLPNYILDELFKNISHRKVILSPDETMKIGGYAYKGGRVILENFTDSLTEMINEKKAQLKTMTRQPIGFFSKDDVWS
;
A
#
# COMPACT_ATOMS: atom_id res chain seq x y z
N MET A 1 -19.23 -66.43 -1.95
CA MET A 1 -19.88 -65.37 -2.77
C MET A 1 -20.29 -64.17 -1.91
N ILE A 2 -21.08 -64.36 -0.85
CA ILE A 2 -21.56 -63.28 0.04
C ILE A 2 -20.41 -62.48 0.69
N VAL A 3 -19.39 -63.17 1.22
CA VAL A 3 -18.20 -62.54 1.84
C VAL A 3 -17.41 -61.65 0.86
N GLY A 4 -17.37 -62.01 -0.42
CA GLY A 4 -16.70 -61.22 -1.45
C GLY A 4 -17.47 -59.94 -1.79
N ILE A 5 -18.80 -60.00 -1.81
CA ILE A 5 -19.68 -58.86 -2.10
C ILE A 5 -19.61 -57.83 -0.96
N THR A 6 -19.65 -58.28 0.30
CA THR A 6 -19.53 -57.38 1.46
C THR A 6 -18.16 -56.71 1.54
N GLY A 7 -17.07 -57.43 1.22
CA GLY A 7 -15.74 -56.82 1.11
C GLY A 7 -15.66 -55.74 0.04
N LEU A 8 -16.27 -55.97 -1.13
CA LEU A 8 -16.27 -55.03 -2.25
C LEU A 8 -17.07 -53.75 -1.94
N ILE A 9 -18.23 -53.89 -1.27
CA ILE A 9 -19.03 -52.73 -0.80
C ILE A 9 -18.24 -51.91 0.23
N GLY A 10 -17.51 -52.56 1.14
CA GLY A 10 -16.66 -51.88 2.10
C GLY A 10 -15.56 -51.03 1.44
N VAL A 11 -14.90 -51.58 0.42
CA VAL A 11 -13.87 -50.86 -0.35
C VAL A 11 -14.46 -49.68 -1.12
N LEU A 12 -15.61 -49.87 -1.78
CA LEU A 12 -16.28 -48.78 -2.51
C LEU A 12 -16.73 -47.66 -1.58
N THR A 13 -17.29 -48.01 -0.42
CA THR A 13 -17.72 -47.03 0.58
C THR A 13 -16.53 -46.25 1.15
N GLY A 14 -15.43 -46.95 1.45
CA GLY A 14 -14.19 -46.31 1.90
C GLY A 14 -13.60 -45.36 0.84
N ALA A 15 -13.61 -45.76 -0.43
CA ALA A 15 -13.13 -44.93 -1.54
C ALA A 15 -13.96 -43.63 -1.68
N VAL A 16 -15.28 -43.71 -1.55
CA VAL A 16 -16.16 -42.53 -1.61
C VAL A 16 -15.88 -41.57 -0.45
N VAL A 17 -15.72 -42.07 0.78
CA VAL A 17 -15.41 -41.24 1.95
C VAL A 17 -14.07 -40.52 1.78
N VAL A 18 -13.03 -41.23 1.31
CA VAL A 18 -11.72 -40.62 1.04
C VAL A 18 -11.81 -39.56 -0.06
N TYR A 19 -12.55 -39.82 -1.13
CA TYR A 19 -12.72 -38.86 -2.22
C TYR A 19 -13.41 -37.57 -1.75
N ILE A 20 -14.49 -37.68 -0.97
CA ILE A 20 -15.19 -36.53 -0.38
C ILE A 20 -14.24 -35.77 0.58
N GLY A 21 -13.50 -36.49 1.42
CA GLY A 21 -12.52 -35.91 2.33
C GLY A 21 -11.45 -35.11 1.59
N MET A 22 -10.96 -35.62 0.46
CA MET A 22 -9.94 -34.97 -0.36
C MET A 22 -10.46 -33.68 -1.01
N ILE A 23 -11.69 -33.68 -1.53
CA ILE A 23 -12.32 -32.47 -2.09
C ILE A 23 -12.49 -31.40 -1.01
N LEU A 24 -12.98 -31.75 0.18
CA LEU A 24 -13.15 -30.81 1.28
C LEU A 24 -11.80 -30.23 1.74
N GLN A 25 -10.77 -31.07 1.82
CA GLN A 25 -9.42 -30.64 2.18
C GLN A 25 -8.82 -29.69 1.14
N MET A 26 -8.96 -30.00 -0.16
CA MET A 26 -8.46 -29.14 -1.23
C MET A 26 -9.14 -27.77 -1.20
N ARG A 27 -10.47 -27.71 -1.08
CA ARG A 27 -11.20 -26.43 -0.95
C ARG A 27 -10.76 -25.63 0.28
N HIS A 28 -10.55 -26.30 1.41
CA HIS A 28 -10.07 -25.62 2.62
C HIS A 28 -8.66 -25.03 2.43
N LEU A 29 -7.77 -25.77 1.74
CA LEU A 29 -6.42 -25.31 1.45
C LEU A 29 -6.44 -24.13 0.48
N GLU A 30 -7.23 -24.19 -0.59
CA GLU A 30 -7.42 -23.11 -1.55
C GLU A 30 -7.94 -21.84 -0.88
N ASN A 31 -8.99 -21.95 -0.06
CA ASN A 31 -9.55 -20.80 0.66
C ASN A 31 -8.53 -20.18 1.63
N LYS A 32 -7.73 -21.02 2.29
CA LYS A 32 -6.65 -20.55 3.18
C LYS A 32 -5.55 -19.83 2.39
N GLU A 33 -5.18 -20.35 1.22
CA GLU A 33 -4.20 -19.71 0.35
C GLU A 33 -4.70 -18.39 -0.23
N GLN A 34 -5.93 -18.35 -0.74
CA GLN A 34 -6.55 -17.12 -1.24
C GLN A 34 -6.58 -16.05 -0.15
N ARG A 35 -7.03 -16.40 1.06
CA ARG A 35 -7.03 -15.50 2.20
C ARG A 35 -5.63 -15.00 2.54
N ARG A 36 -4.63 -15.88 2.52
CA ARG A 36 -3.25 -15.49 2.76
C ARG A 36 -2.76 -14.48 1.71
N ARG A 37 -3.05 -14.71 0.43
CA ARG A 37 -2.69 -13.79 -0.66
C ARG A 37 -3.39 -12.43 -0.51
N GLU A 38 -4.68 -12.42 -0.17
CA GLU A 38 -5.42 -11.19 0.10
C GLU A 38 -4.79 -10.38 1.25
N LEU A 39 -4.44 -11.05 2.35
CA LEU A 39 -3.76 -10.41 3.48
C LEU A 39 -2.38 -9.88 3.10
N GLU A 40 -1.58 -10.66 2.35
CA GLU A 40 -0.27 -10.24 1.84
C GLU A 40 -0.39 -8.99 0.94
N LEU A 41 -1.39 -8.94 0.06
CA LEU A 41 -1.65 -7.77 -0.78
C LEU A 41 -1.99 -6.54 0.06
N LYS A 42 -2.84 -6.69 1.08
CA LYS A 42 -3.22 -5.59 1.99
C LYS A 42 -2.05 -5.08 2.82
N VAL A 43 -1.20 -5.99 3.30
CA VAL A 43 0.04 -5.62 4.00
C VAL A 43 0.96 -4.84 3.07
N LYS A 44 1.11 -5.28 1.83
CA LYS A 44 1.94 -4.61 0.83
C LYS A 44 1.40 -3.22 0.46
N GLU A 45 0.08 -3.06 0.30
CA GLU A 45 -0.56 -1.74 0.16
C GLU A 45 -0.14 -0.80 1.31
N ILE A 46 -0.26 -1.26 2.56
CA ILE A 46 0.10 -0.48 3.75
C ILE A 46 1.60 -0.16 3.78
N GLU A 47 2.47 -1.11 3.45
CA GLU A 47 3.91 -0.93 3.43
C GLU A 47 4.32 0.13 2.40
N THR A 48 3.80 0.03 1.17
CA THR A 48 4.06 1.01 0.11
C THR A 48 3.60 2.41 0.51
N LEU A 49 2.40 2.55 1.11
CA LEU A 49 1.92 3.83 1.62
C LEU A 49 2.83 4.39 2.72
N ASN A 50 3.31 3.56 3.64
CA ASN A 50 4.25 3.99 4.69
C ASN A 50 5.60 4.43 4.11
N GLN A 51 6.12 3.71 3.11
CA GLN A 51 7.38 4.07 2.43
C GLN A 51 7.26 5.42 1.73
N LEU A 52 6.15 5.66 1.02
CA LEU A 52 5.86 6.95 0.41
C LEU A 52 5.78 8.05 1.45
N ASN A 53 5.02 7.80 2.52
CA ASN A 53 4.84 8.77 3.60
C ASN A 53 6.17 9.12 4.28
N LYS A 54 7.03 8.11 4.50
CA LYS A 54 8.37 8.31 5.07
C LYS A 54 9.21 9.23 4.17
N LYS A 55 9.24 8.99 2.85
CA LYS A 55 10.00 9.82 1.92
C LYS A 55 9.50 11.27 1.91
N ILE A 56 8.20 11.48 1.98
CA ILE A 56 7.63 12.83 2.02
C ILE A 56 7.99 13.56 3.31
N ASN A 57 7.94 12.86 4.44
CA ASN A 57 8.43 13.39 5.71
C ASN A 57 9.92 13.71 5.69
N GLU A 58 10.75 12.91 5.02
CA GLU A 58 12.17 13.24 4.80
C GLU A 58 12.34 14.55 4.02
N ILE A 59 11.54 14.78 2.97
CA ILE A 59 11.56 16.03 2.19
C ILE A 59 11.12 17.22 3.05
N LEU A 60 10.07 17.06 3.87
CA LEU A 60 9.61 18.09 4.82
C LEU A 60 10.69 18.40 5.86
N GLN A 61 11.40 17.39 6.37
CA GLN A 61 12.43 17.55 7.41
C GLN A 61 13.78 18.06 6.90
N LYS A 62 14.14 17.81 5.64
CA LYS A 62 15.42 18.24 5.02
C LYS A 62 15.66 19.74 5.17
N ARG A 63 14.58 20.54 5.24
CA ARG A 63 14.65 22.00 5.44
C ARG A 63 14.89 22.41 6.89
N THR A 64 14.36 21.69 7.88
CA THR A 64 14.59 22.00 9.31
C THR A 64 16.08 21.97 9.64
N THR A 65 16.86 21.12 8.95
CA THR A 65 18.31 21.01 9.12
C THR A 65 19.10 22.08 8.34
N LEU A 66 18.54 22.61 7.25
CA LEU A 66 19.17 23.64 6.40
C LEU A 66 18.79 25.08 6.84
N MET A 67 18.10 25.24 7.96
CA MET A 67 17.53 26.52 8.44
C MET A 67 18.57 27.52 8.97
N GLU A 68 19.81 27.11 9.30
CA GLU A 68 20.82 28.04 9.83
C GLU A 68 21.28 29.10 8.80
N GLU A 69 20.96 28.94 7.51
CA GLU A 69 21.39 29.88 6.45
C GLU A 69 20.24 30.74 5.86
N TYR A 70 19.03 30.68 6.41
CA TYR A 70 17.84 31.33 5.84
C TYR A 70 17.11 32.24 6.82
N VAL A 71 17.59 33.47 6.97
CA VAL A 71 16.85 34.52 7.69
C VAL A 71 16.28 35.52 6.69
N SER A 72 15.06 35.24 6.20
CA SER A 72 14.11 36.28 5.84
C SER A 72 12.70 35.83 6.21
N PHE A 73 11.94 36.73 6.84
CA PHE A 73 10.68 36.46 7.54
C PHE A 73 9.55 35.92 6.63
N ASP A 74 9.72 36.01 5.31
CA ASP A 74 8.78 35.52 4.28
C ASP A 74 9.07 34.08 3.80
N ALA A 75 10.22 33.49 4.17
CA ALA A 75 10.63 32.18 3.72
C ALA A 75 10.02 31.02 4.52
N PHE A 76 9.31 31.27 5.63
CA PHE A 76 8.87 30.23 6.58
C PHE A 76 7.91 29.18 5.99
N ASP A 77 7.26 29.45 4.87
CA ASP A 77 6.25 28.57 4.26
C ASP A 77 6.78 27.69 3.09
N ASP A 78 8.05 27.87 2.71
CA ASP A 78 8.59 27.19 1.54
C ASP A 78 9.24 25.85 1.88
N CYS A 79 8.59 24.76 1.50
CA CYS A 79 9.27 23.47 1.30
C CYS A 79 9.87 23.49 -0.11
N TYR A 80 11.18 23.28 -0.17
CA TYR A 80 11.91 23.13 -1.42
C TYR A 80 12.02 21.65 -1.79
N ILE A 81 11.52 21.28 -2.97
CA ILE A 81 11.64 19.93 -3.50
C ILE A 81 12.73 19.93 -4.56
N THR A 82 13.73 19.06 -4.39
CA THR A 82 14.80 18.89 -5.40
C THR A 82 14.23 18.21 -6.65
N ILE A 83 14.89 18.38 -7.79
CA ILE A 83 14.54 17.64 -9.01
C ILE A 83 14.62 16.13 -8.74
N ASP A 84 15.65 15.70 -8.00
CA ASP A 84 15.86 14.28 -7.67
C ASP A 84 14.75 13.73 -6.78
N ASP A 85 14.35 14.46 -5.73
CA ASP A 85 13.27 14.05 -4.84
C ASP A 85 11.93 14.01 -5.60
N PHE A 86 11.67 14.96 -6.50
CA PHE A 86 10.48 14.95 -7.37
C PHE A 86 10.49 13.76 -8.33
N ALA A 87 11.61 13.51 -9.02
CA ALA A 87 11.77 12.39 -9.94
C ALA A 87 11.67 11.03 -9.21
N TYR A 88 12.21 10.95 -7.99
CA TYR A 88 12.06 9.79 -7.13
C TYR A 88 10.60 9.54 -6.78
N LEU A 89 9.86 10.55 -6.32
CA LEU A 89 8.44 10.41 -5.99
C LEU A 89 7.63 9.94 -7.21
N GLN A 90 7.88 10.51 -8.39
CA GLN A 90 7.20 10.13 -9.62
C GLN A 90 7.52 8.69 -10.02
N SER A 91 8.80 8.30 -9.96
CA SER A 91 9.24 6.93 -10.29
C SER A 91 8.71 5.90 -9.29
N PHE A 92 8.76 6.20 -8.00
CA PHE A 92 8.22 5.36 -6.93
C PHE A 92 6.72 5.15 -7.11
N SER A 93 5.99 6.22 -7.42
CA SER A 93 4.55 6.19 -7.67
C SER A 93 4.20 5.34 -8.88
N ALA A 94 4.95 5.49 -9.99
CA ALA A 94 4.73 4.71 -11.20
C ALA A 94 5.01 3.21 -10.98
N GLN A 95 6.12 2.86 -10.33
CA GLN A 95 6.50 1.48 -10.04
C GLN A 95 5.51 0.77 -9.10
N ASN A 96 4.90 1.53 -8.17
CA ASN A 96 3.98 1.00 -7.18
C ASN A 96 2.52 1.39 -7.44
N SER A 97 2.17 1.74 -8.68
CA SER A 97 0.84 2.22 -9.09
C SER A 97 -0.31 1.24 -8.80
N PHE A 98 0.00 -0.06 -8.67
CA PHE A 98 -0.99 -1.07 -8.26
C PHE A 98 -1.37 -0.96 -6.78
N TYR A 99 -0.45 -0.53 -5.92
CA TYR A 99 -0.63 -0.48 -4.47
C TYR A 99 -0.96 0.93 -3.96
N LEU A 100 -0.90 1.94 -4.83
CA LEU A 100 -1.08 3.34 -4.49
C LEU A 100 -2.37 3.93 -5.08
N PRO A 101 -3.01 4.87 -4.39
CA PRO A 101 -4.18 5.58 -4.88
C PRO A 101 -3.79 6.59 -5.96
N ASN A 102 -3.88 6.19 -7.23
CA ASN A 102 -3.44 6.99 -8.38
C ASN A 102 -4.10 8.39 -8.44
N TYR A 103 -5.38 8.50 -8.09
CA TYR A 103 -6.08 9.80 -8.08
C TYR A 103 -5.39 10.85 -7.19
N ILE A 104 -5.01 10.46 -5.96
CA ILE A 104 -4.41 11.39 -4.99
C ILE A 104 -2.97 11.74 -5.42
N LEU A 105 -2.27 10.78 -6.02
CA LEU A 105 -0.94 11.01 -6.59
C LEU A 105 -0.97 11.98 -7.77
N ASP A 106 -1.92 11.81 -8.69
CA ASP A 106 -2.08 12.68 -9.84
C ASP A 106 -2.39 14.12 -9.40
N GLU A 107 -3.26 14.27 -8.39
CA GLU A 107 -3.57 15.56 -7.80
C GLU A 107 -2.34 16.20 -7.12
N LEU A 108 -1.56 15.41 -6.38
CA LEU A 108 -0.29 15.85 -5.78
C LEU A 108 0.69 16.37 -6.85
N PHE A 109 0.98 15.57 -7.87
CA PHE A 109 1.95 15.95 -8.90
C PHE A 109 1.48 17.15 -9.72
N LYS A 110 0.18 17.25 -10.00
CA LYS A 110 -0.40 18.44 -10.63
C LYS A 110 -0.16 19.68 -9.76
N ASN A 111 -0.48 19.61 -8.47
CA ASN A 111 -0.34 20.72 -7.53
C ASN A 111 1.12 21.14 -7.30
N ILE A 112 2.07 20.20 -7.34
CA ILE A 112 3.50 20.49 -7.25
C ILE A 112 4.03 21.08 -8.57
N SER A 113 3.62 20.54 -9.72
CA SER A 113 4.14 20.94 -11.03
C SER A 113 3.90 22.42 -11.36
N HIS A 114 2.79 22.99 -10.90
CA HIS A 114 2.47 24.41 -11.04
C HIS A 114 3.42 25.35 -10.28
N ARG A 115 4.21 24.81 -9.34
CA ARG A 115 5.11 25.57 -8.48
C ARG A 115 6.58 25.40 -8.87
N LYS A 116 6.83 25.02 -10.12
CA LYS A 116 8.19 24.91 -10.66
C LYS A 116 8.82 26.31 -10.72
N VAL A 117 9.94 26.49 -10.03
CA VAL A 117 10.73 27.71 -10.01
C VAL A 117 12.09 27.43 -10.65
N ILE A 118 12.54 28.34 -11.51
CA ILE A 118 13.90 28.34 -12.02
C ILE A 118 14.72 29.23 -11.09
N LEU A 119 15.64 28.63 -10.34
CA LEU A 119 16.57 29.36 -9.47
C LEU A 119 17.65 30.05 -10.31
N SER A 120 18.14 31.20 -9.83
CA SER A 120 19.32 31.83 -10.41
C SER A 120 20.58 30.96 -10.19
N PRO A 121 21.66 31.15 -10.97
CA PRO A 121 22.90 30.40 -10.79
C PRO A 121 23.48 30.53 -9.37
N ASP A 122 23.40 31.72 -8.76
CA ASP A 122 23.89 31.98 -7.40
C ASP A 122 23.05 31.26 -6.33
N GLU A 123 21.72 31.24 -6.48
CA GLU A 123 20.82 30.44 -5.64
C GLU A 123 21.00 28.94 -5.88
N THR A 124 21.26 28.52 -7.12
CA THR A 124 21.53 27.11 -7.43
C THR A 124 22.81 26.63 -6.74
N MET A 125 23.85 27.46 -6.69
CA MET A 125 25.11 27.17 -5.98
C MET A 125 24.95 27.11 -4.47
N LYS A 126 24.14 27.99 -3.87
CA LYS A 126 23.95 28.05 -2.42
C LYS A 126 23.01 26.98 -1.89
N ILE A 127 21.95 26.69 -2.65
CA ILE A 127 20.82 25.90 -2.16
C ILE A 127 20.82 24.50 -2.80
N GLY A 128 21.54 24.28 -3.91
CA GLY A 128 21.74 22.93 -4.46
C GLY A 128 20.65 22.45 -5.43
N GLY A 129 20.19 23.31 -6.34
CA GLY A 129 19.36 22.86 -7.48
C GLY A 129 17.92 22.45 -7.13
N TYR A 130 17.29 23.12 -6.17
CA TYR A 130 15.85 22.97 -5.92
C TYR A 130 15.01 23.53 -7.07
N ALA A 131 13.90 22.86 -7.40
CA ALA A 131 13.07 23.23 -8.56
C ALA A 131 11.62 23.56 -8.23
N TYR A 132 11.14 23.29 -7.01
CA TYR A 132 9.75 23.55 -6.62
C TYR A 132 9.68 24.27 -5.27
N LYS A 133 8.84 25.29 -5.16
CA LYS A 133 8.70 26.19 -3.99
C LYS A 133 7.26 26.21 -3.45
N GLY A 134 7.05 26.53 -2.17
CA GLY A 134 5.71 26.60 -1.57
C GLY A 134 4.94 25.28 -1.54
N GLY A 135 5.63 24.13 -1.59
CA GLY A 135 5.00 22.81 -1.58
C GLY A 135 4.62 22.29 -0.20
N ARG A 136 4.89 23.05 0.88
CA ARG A 136 4.84 22.55 2.25
C ARG A 136 3.44 22.10 2.65
N VAL A 137 2.49 23.03 2.60
CA VAL A 137 1.08 22.76 2.93
C VAL A 137 0.53 21.62 2.06
N ILE A 138 0.97 21.51 0.79
CA ILE A 138 0.57 20.42 -0.10
C ILE A 138 1.10 19.07 0.41
N LEU A 139 2.39 19.00 0.75
CA LEU A 139 3.02 17.78 1.25
C LEU A 139 2.50 17.40 2.65
N GLU A 140 2.21 18.38 3.52
CA GLU A 140 1.60 18.16 4.84
C GLU A 140 0.18 17.62 4.70
N ASN A 141 -0.68 18.27 3.91
CA ASN A 141 -2.04 17.78 3.64
C ASN A 141 -2.03 16.38 3.00
N PHE A 142 -1.07 16.12 2.11
CA PHE A 142 -0.91 14.81 1.50
C PHE A 142 -0.45 13.76 2.52
N THR A 143 0.46 14.13 3.43
CA THR A 143 0.93 13.28 4.54
C THR A 143 -0.22 12.90 5.47
N ASP A 144 -1.09 13.85 5.80
CA ASP A 144 -2.28 13.62 6.61
C ASP A 144 -3.24 12.66 5.91
N SER A 145 -3.50 12.89 4.62
CA SER A 145 -4.34 12.02 3.78
C SER A 145 -3.77 10.60 3.69
N LEU A 146 -2.45 10.45 3.50
CA LEU A 146 -1.78 9.16 3.50
C LEU A 146 -1.93 8.45 4.85
N THR A 147 -1.79 9.18 5.95
CA THR A 147 -1.88 8.64 7.30
C THR A 147 -3.28 8.14 7.61
N GLU A 148 -4.30 8.90 7.21
CA GLU A 148 -5.71 8.47 7.31
C GLU A 148 -5.95 7.17 6.53
N MET A 149 -5.52 7.11 5.26
CA MET A 149 -5.65 5.90 4.45
C MET A 149 -4.89 4.71 5.05
N ILE A 150 -3.67 4.91 5.56
CA ILE A 150 -2.90 3.86 6.24
C ILE A 150 -3.68 3.32 7.44
N ASN A 151 -4.29 4.20 8.24
CA ASN A 151 -5.07 3.82 9.41
C ASN A 151 -6.34 3.06 9.02
N GLU A 152 -7.06 3.51 8.00
CA GLU A 152 -8.22 2.82 7.46
C GLU A 152 -7.86 1.41 6.99
N LYS A 153 -6.79 1.28 6.20
CA LYS A 153 -6.31 -0.01 5.68
C LYS A 153 -5.84 -0.94 6.80
N LYS A 154 -5.19 -0.41 7.85
CA LYS A 154 -4.85 -1.18 9.06
C LYS A 154 -6.10 -1.68 9.79
N ALA A 155 -7.16 -0.86 9.86
CA ALA A 155 -8.42 -1.24 10.47
C ALA A 155 -9.14 -2.34 9.64
N GLN A 156 -9.15 -2.22 8.31
CA GLN A 156 -9.67 -3.24 7.40
C GLN A 156 -8.90 -4.56 7.57
N LEU A 157 -7.57 -4.51 7.58
CA LEU A 157 -6.72 -5.68 7.81
C LEU A 157 -7.03 -6.36 9.15
N LYS A 158 -7.17 -5.59 10.23
CA LYS A 158 -7.51 -6.11 11.56
C LYS A 158 -8.86 -6.84 11.56
N THR A 159 -9.84 -6.33 10.83
CA THR A 159 -11.16 -6.98 10.66
C THR A 159 -11.04 -8.27 9.85
N MET A 160 -10.27 -8.27 8.76
CA MET A 160 -10.04 -9.46 7.93
C MET A 160 -9.30 -10.56 8.70
N THR A 161 -8.29 -10.22 9.50
CA THR A 161 -7.53 -11.20 10.29
C THR A 161 -8.37 -11.85 11.41
N ARG A 162 -9.43 -11.18 11.87
CA ARG A 162 -10.34 -11.69 12.93
C ARG A 162 -11.43 -12.63 12.43
N GLN A 163 -11.66 -12.72 11.12
CA GLN A 163 -12.70 -13.62 10.58
C GLN A 163 -12.21 -15.07 10.59
N PRO A 164 -12.96 -16.02 11.19
CA PRO A 164 -12.58 -17.43 11.22
C PRO A 164 -12.66 -18.03 9.81
N ILE A 165 -11.73 -18.93 9.48
CA ILE A 165 -11.78 -19.74 8.26
C ILE A 165 -12.86 -20.81 8.46
N GLY A 166 -14.07 -20.54 7.97
CA GLY A 166 -15.17 -21.51 8.00
C GLY A 166 -14.87 -22.71 7.11
N PHE A 167 -15.18 -23.92 7.59
CA PHE A 167 -15.19 -25.14 6.76
C PHE A 167 -16.29 -25.11 5.70
N PHE A 168 -17.39 -24.42 6.01
CA PHE A 168 -18.48 -24.12 5.10
C PHE A 168 -18.49 -22.60 4.92
N SER A 169 -18.17 -22.13 3.72
CA SER A 169 -18.54 -20.77 3.33
C SER A 169 -20.05 -20.68 3.47
N LYS A 170 -20.55 -19.64 4.15
CA LYS A 170 -21.98 -19.48 4.46
C LYS A 170 -22.82 -19.20 3.21
N ASP A 171 -22.19 -19.11 2.05
CA ASP A 171 -22.79 -18.61 0.82
C ASP A 171 -23.36 -19.72 -0.09
N ASP A 172 -23.08 -21.00 0.17
CA ASP A 172 -23.46 -22.10 -0.76
C ASP A 172 -24.39 -23.18 -0.16
N VAL A 173 -24.94 -22.99 1.05
CA VAL A 173 -25.77 -24.06 1.68
C VAL A 173 -27.29 -23.81 1.54
N TRP A 174 -27.72 -22.64 1.07
CA TRP A 174 -29.13 -22.36 0.78
C TRP A 174 -29.30 -21.41 -0.40
N SER A 175 -29.15 -21.94 -1.62
CA SER A 175 -29.77 -21.40 -2.84
C SER A 175 -30.44 -22.54 -3.59
#